data_AF-A0A940UYE5-F1
#
_entry.id   AF-A0A940UYE5-F1
#
_cell.length_a   1.000
_cell.length_b   1.000
_cell.length_c   1.000
_cell.angle_alpha   90.00
_cell.angle_beta   90.00
_cell.angle_gamma   90.00
#
_symmetry.space_group_name_H-M   'P 1'
#
loop_
_entity.id
_entity.type
_entity.pdbx_description
1 polymer ?
#
loop_
_entity_poly.entity_id
_entity_poly.type
_entity_poly.pdbx_seq_one_letter_code
_entity_poly.pdbx_strand_id
1 'polypeptide(L)'
;MKTIICFMSLTLAVIFLAGCTTSRLETDYGTSYKLARFNQTLDLEAEKNLKPVEGIDGQVSQRIVDRYYQGFEKPAPAVPSVVLGVGGGK
;
A
#
# COMPACT_ATOMS: atom_id res chain seq x y z
N MET A 1 2.07 -11.25 -56.33
CA MET A 1 1.50 -9.90 -56.10
C MET A 1 0.27 -9.94 -55.18
N LYS A 2 -0.76 -10.73 -55.46
CA LYS A 2 -1.95 -10.87 -54.58
C LYS A 2 -1.62 -11.31 -53.14
N THR A 3 -0.70 -12.24 -52.95
CA THR A 3 -0.23 -12.71 -51.63
C THR A 3 0.44 -11.60 -50.82
N ILE A 4 1.27 -10.77 -51.46
CA ILE A 4 1.96 -9.63 -50.83
C ILE A 4 0.96 -8.54 -50.40
N ILE A 5 -0.08 -8.30 -51.21
CA ILE A 5 -1.15 -7.35 -50.88
C ILE A 5 -1.98 -7.83 -49.67
N CYS A 6 -2.28 -9.14 -49.60
CA CYS A 6 -2.97 -9.72 -48.44
C CYS A 6 -2.15 -9.63 -47.14
N PHE A 7 -0.83 -9.81 -47.20
CA PHE A 7 0.03 -9.62 -46.03
C PHE A 7 0.07 -8.16 -45.57
N MET A 8 0.12 -7.21 -46.50
CA MET A 8 0.08 -5.77 -46.19
C MET A 8 -1.27 -5.31 -45.61
N SER A 9 -2.39 -5.85 -46.09
CA SER A 9 -3.70 -5.53 -45.49
C SER A 9 -3.84 -6.13 -44.09
N LEU A 10 -3.27 -7.31 -43.86
CA LEU A 10 -3.31 -7.98 -42.57
C LEU A 10 -2.46 -7.25 -41.53
N THR A 11 -1.24 -6.81 -41.89
CA THR A 11 -0.40 -6.02 -40.98
C THR A 11 -1.04 -4.67 -40.66
N LEU A 12 -1.67 -4.01 -41.63
CA LEU A 12 -2.39 -2.76 -41.39
C LEU A 12 -3.58 -2.96 -40.44
N ALA A 13 -4.35 -4.04 -40.61
CA ALA A 13 -5.48 -4.36 -39.73
C ALA A 13 -5.04 -4.61 -38.28
N VAL A 14 -3.92 -5.30 -38.06
CA VAL A 14 -3.37 -5.56 -36.71
C VAL A 14 -2.95 -4.27 -36.01
N ILE A 15 -2.37 -3.30 -36.75
CA ILE A 15 -1.97 -2.00 -36.18
C ILE A 15 -3.20 -1.20 -35.73
N PHE A 16 -4.29 -1.23 -36.50
CA PHE A 16 -5.55 -0.55 -36.13
C PHE A 16 -6.19 -1.14 -34.86
N LEU A 17 -6.07 -2.45 -34.64
CA LEU A 17 -6.61 -3.12 -33.46
C LEU A 17 -5.78 -2.89 -32.18
N ALA A 18 -4.48 -2.58 -32.30
CA ALA A 18 -3.59 -2.35 -31.16
C ALA A 18 -3.92 -1.09 -30.34
N GLY A 19 -4.69 -0.15 -30.90
CA GLY A 19 -5.15 1.05 -30.20
C GLY A 19 -6.29 0.80 -29.20
N CYS A 20 -6.99 -0.33 -29.30
CA CYS A 20 -8.08 -0.71 -28.40
C CYS A 20 -7.55 -1.63 -27.29
N THR A 21 -6.65 -1.08 -26.47
CA THR A 21 -6.10 -1.78 -25.30
C THR A 21 -6.43 -1.02 -24.03
N THR A 22 -6.51 -1.72 -22.91
CA THR A 22 -6.77 -1.11 -21.60
C THR A 22 -5.70 -0.07 -21.30
N SER A 23 -6.11 1.13 -20.91
CA SER A 23 -5.16 2.19 -20.57
C SER A 23 -4.36 1.83 -19.32
N ARG A 24 -3.14 2.34 -19.20
CA ARG A 24 -2.32 2.16 -17.98
C ARG A 24 -3.02 2.63 -16.72
N LEU A 25 -3.85 3.67 -16.84
CA LEU A 25 -4.65 4.17 -15.74
C LEU A 25 -5.63 3.10 -15.24
N GLU A 26 -6.32 2.40 -16.15
CA GLU A 26 -7.24 1.31 -15.78
C GLU A 26 -6.51 0.13 -15.14
N THR A 27 -5.31 -0.22 -15.63
CA THR A 27 -4.52 -1.32 -15.08
C THR A 27 -3.99 -1.00 -13.67
N ASP A 28 -3.47 0.22 -13.48
CA ASP A 28 -2.75 0.58 -12.26
C ASP A 28 -3.65 1.30 -11.22
N TYR A 29 -4.93 1.53 -11.53
CA TYR A 29 -5.86 2.23 -10.66
C TYR A 29 -5.92 1.60 -9.27
N GLY A 30 -5.73 2.42 -8.24
CA GLY A 30 -5.81 2.01 -6.84
C GLY A 30 -4.63 1.14 -6.36
N THR A 31 -3.60 0.90 -7.17
CA THR A 31 -2.43 0.11 -6.77
C THR A 31 -1.67 0.77 -5.62
N SER A 32 -1.52 2.10 -5.65
CA SER A 32 -0.90 2.87 -4.56
C SER A 32 -1.64 2.70 -3.23
N TYR A 33 -2.98 2.74 -3.26
CA TYR A 33 -3.81 2.51 -2.08
C TYR A 33 -3.70 1.08 -1.57
N LYS A 34 -3.77 0.08 -2.46
CA LYS A 34 -3.58 -1.34 -2.09
C LYS A 34 -2.22 -1.57 -1.44
N LEU A 35 -1.17 -0.95 -1.99
CA LEU A 35 0.18 -1.05 -1.45
C LEU A 35 0.30 -0.36 -0.08
N ALA A 36 -0.30 0.81 0.09
CA ALA A 36 -0.33 1.50 1.39
C ALA A 36 -1.06 0.64 2.44
N ARG A 37 -2.23 0.08 2.09
CA ARG A 37 -2.99 -0.82 2.97
C ARG A 37 -2.17 -2.06 3.34
N PHE A 38 -1.51 -2.70 2.38
CA PHE A 38 -0.64 -3.86 2.62
C PHE A 38 0.50 -3.53 3.59
N ASN A 39 1.14 -2.37 3.45
CA ASN A 39 2.27 -1.98 4.29
C ASN A 39 1.87 -1.46 5.69
N GLN A 40 0.62 -1.02 5.87
CA GLN A 40 0.16 -0.39 7.11
C GLN A 40 -0.79 -1.28 7.93
N THR A 41 -1.28 -2.38 7.37
CA THR A 41 -2.21 -3.28 8.04
C THR A 41 -1.48 -4.55 8.46
N LEU A 42 -1.51 -4.87 9.76
CA LEU A 42 -0.89 -6.10 10.28
C LEU A 42 -1.56 -7.37 9.71
N ASP A 43 -2.89 -7.35 9.60
CA ASP A 43 -3.70 -8.43 9.03
C ASP A 43 -4.78 -7.86 8.11
N LEU A 44 -4.65 -8.14 6.81
CA LEU A 44 -5.56 -7.65 5.78
C LEU A 44 -6.93 -8.34 5.82
N GLU A 45 -7.02 -9.52 6.42
CA GLU A 45 -8.24 -10.33 6.51
C GLU A 45 -8.94 -10.19 7.86
N ALA A 46 -8.41 -9.34 8.76
CA ALA A 46 -9.02 -9.07 10.07
C ALA A 46 -10.50 -8.65 9.96
N GLU A 47 -10.87 -7.93 8.90
CA GLU A 47 -12.27 -7.53 8.64
C GLU A 47 -13.23 -8.71 8.41
N LYS A 48 -12.72 -9.86 7.96
CA LYS A 48 -13.52 -11.06 7.69
C LYS A 48 -13.80 -11.85 8.96
N ASN A 49 -12.95 -11.70 9.99
CA ASN A 49 -13.10 -12.38 11.26
C ASN A 49 -13.82 -11.48 12.27
N LEU A 50 -15.14 -11.62 12.34
CA LEU A 50 -15.99 -10.87 13.28
C LEU A 50 -16.08 -11.54 14.67
N LYS A 51 -15.35 -12.63 14.89
CA LYS A 51 -15.34 -13.27 16.22
C LYS A 51 -14.65 -12.35 17.22
N PRO A 52 -15.13 -12.30 18.47
CA PRO A 52 -14.43 -11.61 19.54
C PRO A 52 -12.99 -12.16 19.66
N VAL A 53 -12.05 -11.28 20.01
CA VAL A 53 -10.69 -11.71 20.37
C VAL A 53 -10.76 -12.35 21.75
N GLU A 54 -10.52 -13.65 21.81
CA GLU A 54 -10.55 -14.46 23.04
C GLU A 54 -9.12 -14.81 23.50
N GLY A 55 -8.95 -15.16 24.78
CA GLY A 55 -7.68 -15.68 25.30
C GLY A 55 -6.69 -14.64 25.85
N ILE A 56 -7.07 -13.36 25.92
CA ILE A 56 -6.27 -12.31 26.57
C ILE A 56 -6.74 -12.17 28.02
N ASP A 57 -5.81 -12.24 28.98
CA ASP A 57 -6.08 -12.01 30.40
C ASP A 57 -6.68 -10.60 30.64
N GLY A 58 -7.61 -10.48 31.59
CA GLY A 58 -8.34 -9.24 31.85
C GLY A 58 -7.43 -8.05 32.17
N GLN A 59 -6.36 -8.26 32.95
CA GLN A 59 -5.41 -7.17 33.26
C GLN A 59 -4.60 -6.75 32.04
N VAL A 60 -4.23 -7.72 31.18
CA VAL A 60 -3.50 -7.46 29.94
C VAL A 60 -4.37 -6.68 28.97
N SER A 61 -5.63 -7.10 28.78
CA SER A 61 -6.61 -6.39 27.96
C SER A 61 -6.80 -4.94 28.41
N GLN A 62 -6.95 -4.71 29.72
CA GLN A 62 -7.08 -3.36 30.26
C GLN A 62 -5.87 -2.49 29.90
N ARG A 63 -4.65 -2.98 30.12
CA ARG A 63 -3.43 -2.22 29.79
C ARG A 63 -3.28 -1.94 28.28
N ILE A 64 -3.73 -2.85 27.42
CA ILE A 64 -3.71 -2.65 25.97
C ILE A 64 -4.64 -1.48 25.60
N VAL A 65 -5.86 -1.49 26.14
CA VAL A 65 -6.86 -0.44 25.90
C VAL A 65 -6.40 0.91 26.47
N ASP A 66 -5.86 0.92 27.68
CA ASP A 66 -5.32 2.14 28.31
C ASP A 66 -4.18 2.74 27.46
N ARG A 67 -3.25 1.91 26.98
CA ARG A 67 -2.16 2.36 26.10
C ARG A 67 -2.69 2.90 24.77
N TYR A 68 -3.70 2.26 24.19
CA TYR A 68 -4.33 2.73 22.95
C TYR A 68 -4.89 4.14 23.13
N TYR A 69 -5.61 4.40 24.23
CA TYR A 69 -6.15 5.74 24.51
C TYR A 69 -5.06 6.78 24.77
N GLN A 70 -4.01 6.43 25.52
CA GLN A 70 -2.85 7.31 25.75
C GLN A 70 -2.15 7.71 24.44
N GLY A 71 -2.20 6.88 23.40
CA GLY A 71 -1.64 7.20 22.09
C GLY A 71 -2.32 8.37 21.36
N PHE A 72 -3.58 8.71 21.73
CA PHE A 72 -4.29 9.88 21.20
C PHE A 72 -4.04 11.15 22.02
N GLU A 73 -3.43 11.02 23.20
CA GLU A 73 -3.02 12.18 23.98
C GLU A 73 -1.87 12.89 23.26
N LYS A 74 -1.89 14.23 23.30
CA LYS A 74 -0.85 15.03 22.68
C LYS A 74 0.49 14.64 23.30
N PRO A 75 1.48 14.16 22.52
CA PRO A 75 2.76 13.80 23.09
C PRO A 75 3.35 15.02 23.81
N ALA A 76 3.85 14.81 25.02
CA ALA A 76 4.63 15.84 25.69
C ALA A 76 5.71 16.33 24.72
N PRO A 77 5.95 17.65 24.61
CA PRO A 77 6.92 18.18 23.66
C PRO A 77 8.24 17.42 23.83
N ALA A 78 8.68 16.76 22.74
CA ALA A 78 9.89 15.99 22.74
C ALA A 78 11.04 16.91 23.18
N VAL A 79 11.71 16.55 24.26
CA VAL A 79 12.95 17.22 24.67
C VAL A 79 13.94 17.05 23.51
N PRO A 80 14.39 18.13 22.84
CA PRO A 80 15.23 18.01 21.67
C PRO A 80 16.61 17.51 22.12
N SER A 81 16.85 16.21 22.00
CA SER A 81 18.18 15.61 22.17
C SER A 81 18.70 15.17 20.81
N VAL A 82 18.89 16.13 19.92
CA VAL A 82 19.79 15.97 18.78
C VAL A 82 21.16 16.49 19.23
N VAL A 83 21.94 15.63 19.87
CA VAL A 83 23.39 15.85 20.00
C VAL A 83 24.06 15.09 18.87
N LEU A 84 24.06 15.70 17.67
CA LEU A 84 24.90 15.25 16.56
C LEU A 84 26.32 15.75 16.83
N GLY A 85 27.07 14.99 17.63
CA GLY A 85 28.50 15.18 17.81
C GLY A 85 29.30 14.69 16.60
N VAL A 86 29.20 15.38 15.47
CA VAL A 86 30.21 15.27 14.40
C VAL A 86 31.30 16.30 14.69
N GLY A 87 32.18 15.95 15.63
CA GLY A 87 33.35 16.72 15.99
C GLY A 87 34.59 16.21 15.25
N GLY A 88 35.13 17.04 14.36
CA GLY A 88 36.57 17.13 14.13
C GLY A 88 37.20 16.20 13.11
N GLY A 89 36.95 16.45 11.82
CA GLY A 89 37.93 16.13 10.78
C GLY A 89 39.01 17.21 10.76
N LYS A 90 40.20 16.86 11.26
CA LYS A 90 41.47 17.43 10.79
C LYS A 90 42.17 16.35 9.97
#